data_AF-A0A3C0TML3-F1
#
_entry.id   AF-A0A3C0TML3-F1
#
_cell.length_a   1.000
_cell.length_b   1.000
_cell.length_c   1.000
_cell.angle_alpha   90.00
_cell.angle_beta   90.00
_cell.angle_gamma   90.00
#
_symmetry.space_group_name_H-M   'P 1'
#
loop_
_entity.id
_entity.type
_entity.pdbx_description
1 polymer ?
#
loop_
_entity_poly.entity_id
_entity_poly.type
_entity_poly.pdbx_seq_one_letter_code
_entity_poly.pdbx_strand_id
1 'polypeptide(L)'
;MVNTTAIGSLEYQNDFFSLVIREAPHRPGSYIFSSGLSIPKFDPICYGKTGICSNAAFKGLQQLRANVSLFANQRGIASKRAETPSDLRGGHGTGWYQEDALLIEDASLEGVREILEFSAQDLVRTVLTACQLEDAVPAGALGPEEMQRFLESLGVPNYREVAPPPIAKPQAAW
;
A
#
# COMPACT_ATOMS: atom_id res chain seq x y z
N MET A 1 -23.78 17.59 -20.61
CA MET A 1 -23.43 16.19 -20.91
C MET A 1 -22.01 15.99 -20.41
N VAL A 2 -21.84 15.27 -19.29
CA VAL A 2 -20.51 14.98 -18.76
C VAL A 2 -20.05 13.70 -19.45
N ASN A 3 -19.05 13.82 -20.33
CA ASN A 3 -18.39 12.68 -20.93
C ASN A 3 -17.49 12.06 -19.86
N THR A 4 -18.01 11.06 -19.16
CA THR A 4 -17.24 10.26 -18.20
C THR A 4 -16.38 9.32 -19.03
N THR A 5 -15.17 9.74 -19.38
CA THR A 5 -14.20 8.88 -20.05
C THR A 5 -13.86 7.74 -19.09
N ALA A 6 -14.43 6.56 -19.35
CA ALA A 6 -14.13 5.31 -18.68
C ALA A 6 -12.61 5.11 -18.63
N ILE A 7 -12.05 5.02 -17.43
CA ILE A 7 -10.63 4.78 -17.25
C ILE A 7 -10.48 3.27 -17.10
N GLY A 8 -9.73 2.63 -18.00
CA GLY A 8 -9.50 1.19 -17.89
C GLY A 8 -8.85 0.79 -16.56
N SER A 9 -7.89 1.57 -16.05
CA SER A 9 -7.18 1.34 -14.79
C SER A 9 -6.36 2.58 -14.39
N LEU A 10 -6.22 2.85 -13.10
CA LEU A 10 -5.22 3.75 -12.50
C LEU A 10 -4.35 2.95 -11.54
N GLU A 11 -3.03 3.07 -11.65
CA GLU A 11 -2.09 2.21 -10.93
C GLU A 11 -0.96 3.04 -10.30
N TYR A 12 -0.63 2.72 -9.05
CA TYR A 12 0.53 3.21 -8.32
C TYR A 12 1.32 1.99 -7.84
N GLN A 13 2.47 1.72 -8.46
CA GLN A 13 3.21 0.48 -8.23
C GLN A 13 4.70 0.71 -8.09
N ASN A 14 5.30 0.04 -7.12
CA ASN A 14 6.73 -0.11 -6.95
C ASN A 14 7.03 -1.47 -6.31
N ASP A 15 8.28 -1.73 -5.96
CA ASP A 15 8.66 -3.04 -5.39
C ASP A 15 8.10 -3.26 -3.98
N PHE A 16 7.77 -2.19 -3.26
CA PHE A 16 7.25 -2.25 -1.90
C PHE A 16 5.76 -2.51 -1.88
N PHE A 17 4.98 -1.84 -2.75
CA PHE A 17 3.53 -1.94 -2.76
C PHE A 17 2.89 -1.63 -4.12
N SER A 18 1.66 -2.10 -4.28
CA SER A 18 0.82 -1.90 -5.46
C SER A 18 -0.57 -1.47 -5.05
N LEU A 19 -1.02 -0.34 -5.59
CA LEU A 19 -2.38 0.18 -5.46
C LEU A 19 -2.98 0.31 -6.85
N VAL A 20 -4.16 -0.25 -7.05
CA VAL A 20 -4.80 -0.31 -8.36
C VAL A 20 -6.27 0.05 -8.20
N ILE A 21 -6.75 0.98 -9.02
CA ILE A 21 -8.17 1.32 -9.11
C ILE A 21 -8.66 1.07 -10.53
N ARG A 22 -9.60 0.15 -10.68
CA ARG A 22 -10.17 -0.24 -11.99
C ARG A 22 -11.66 0.01 -12.01
N GLU A 23 -12.21 0.39 -13.16
CA GLU A 23 -13.66 0.53 -13.29
C GLU A 23 -14.35 -0.84 -13.10
N ALA A 24 -15.46 -0.84 -12.38
CA ALA A 24 -16.22 -2.05 -12.09
C ALA A 24 -16.93 -2.54 -13.37
N PRO A 25 -16.74 -3.82 -13.80
CA PRO A 25 -17.22 -4.32 -15.10
C PRO A 25 -18.73 -4.17 -15.37
N HIS A 26 -19.54 -4.05 -14.32
CA HIS A 26 -21.00 -4.00 -14.41
C HIS A 26 -21.61 -2.77 -13.72
N ARG A 27 -20.79 -1.77 -13.37
CA ARG A 27 -21.26 -0.54 -12.73
C ARG A 27 -20.41 0.66 -13.15
N PRO A 28 -20.72 1.30 -14.29
CA PRO A 28 -20.01 2.48 -14.77
C PRO A 28 -19.95 3.58 -13.71
N GLY A 29 -18.80 4.24 -13.59
CA GLY A 29 -18.55 5.26 -12.56
C GLY A 29 -18.33 4.70 -11.15
N SER A 30 -18.37 3.38 -10.95
CA SER A 30 -17.88 2.73 -9.75
C SER A 30 -16.57 2.01 -10.02
N TYR A 31 -15.72 1.91 -8.99
CA TYR A 31 -14.36 1.45 -9.14
C TYR A 31 -13.97 0.45 -8.05
N ILE A 32 -13.13 -0.51 -8.41
CA ILE A 32 -12.55 -1.51 -7.52
C ILE A 32 -11.15 -1.02 -7.14
N PHE A 33 -10.97 -0.63 -5.88
CA PHE A 33 -9.68 -0.36 -5.27
C PHE A 33 -9.09 -1.64 -4.70
N SER A 34 -7.87 -1.94 -5.13
CA SER A 34 -7.07 -3.08 -4.69
C SER A 34 -5.73 -2.59 -4.16
N SER A 35 -5.25 -3.22 -3.09
CA SER A 35 -3.99 -2.87 -2.43
C SER A 35 -3.24 -4.10 -1.97
N GLY A 36 -1.92 -4.10 -2.17
CA GLY A 36 -1.02 -5.10 -1.64
C GLY A 36 0.40 -4.60 -1.47
N LEU A 37 1.20 -5.32 -0.69
CA LEU A 37 2.59 -4.97 -0.40
C LEU A 37 3.51 -6.17 -0.18
N SER A 38 4.81 -5.94 -0.30
CA SER A 38 5.87 -6.90 0.00
C SER A 38 6.37 -6.74 1.42
N ILE A 39 6.03 -7.68 2.31
CA ILE A 39 6.61 -7.69 3.67
C ILE A 39 8.16 -7.72 3.62
N PRO A 40 8.81 -8.61 2.84
CA PRO A 40 10.27 -8.68 2.78
C PRO A 40 10.97 -7.38 2.37
N LYS A 41 10.32 -6.53 1.58
CA LYS A 41 10.88 -5.23 1.19
C LYS A 41 10.82 -4.21 2.33
N PHE A 42 9.81 -4.30 3.20
CA PHE A 42 9.69 -3.45 4.38
C PHE A 42 10.51 -3.94 5.58
N ASP A 43 10.96 -5.21 5.62
CA ASP A 43 11.77 -5.74 6.72
C ASP A 43 13.01 -4.89 7.07
N PRO A 44 13.88 -4.47 6.13
CA PRO A 44 15.02 -3.60 6.45
C PRO A 44 14.62 -2.26 7.07
N ILE A 45 13.44 -1.73 6.74
CA ILE A 45 12.94 -0.46 7.27
C ILE A 45 12.42 -0.67 8.69
N CYS A 46 11.66 -1.75 8.90
CA CYS A 46 10.98 -2.07 10.16
C CYS A 46 11.92 -2.72 11.20
N TYR A 47 13.08 -3.19 10.78
CA TYR A 47 14.04 -3.92 11.60
C TYR A 47 14.37 -3.16 12.90
N GLY A 48 14.15 -3.82 14.05
CA GLY A 48 14.43 -3.28 15.38
C GLY A 48 13.50 -2.15 15.84
N LYS A 49 12.45 -1.82 15.07
CA LYS A 49 11.58 -0.66 15.32
C LYS A 49 10.13 -1.01 15.64
N THR A 50 9.75 -2.28 15.51
CA THR A 50 8.38 -2.75 15.80
C THR A 50 8.32 -3.57 17.08
N GLY A 51 7.16 -3.54 17.75
CA GLY A 51 6.91 -4.37 18.92
C GLY A 51 6.95 -5.88 18.59
N ILE A 52 7.14 -6.70 19.63
CA ILE A 52 7.17 -8.16 19.53
C ILE A 52 5.92 -8.64 18.77
N CYS A 53 6.12 -9.51 17.78
CA CYS A 53 5.06 -10.08 16.94
C CYS A 53 4.23 -9.08 16.10
N SER A 54 4.71 -7.85 15.88
CA SER A 54 4.05 -6.86 15.01
C SER A 54 4.86 -6.59 13.75
N ASN A 55 4.22 -6.70 12.58
CA ASN A 55 4.78 -6.25 11.31
C ASN A 55 4.11 -4.92 10.92
N ALA A 56 4.88 -3.83 10.92
CA ALA A 56 4.36 -2.49 10.62
C ALA A 56 3.80 -2.38 9.20
N ALA A 57 4.41 -3.05 8.21
CA ALA A 57 3.91 -3.09 6.85
C ALA A 57 2.52 -3.74 6.80
N PHE A 58 2.38 -4.93 7.38
CA PHE A 58 1.09 -5.62 7.41
C PHE A 58 0.00 -4.81 8.12
N LYS A 59 0.31 -4.20 9.27
CA LYS A 59 -0.61 -3.29 9.97
C LYS A 59 -0.99 -2.09 9.10
N GLY A 60 -0.03 -1.50 8.39
CA GLY A 60 -0.26 -0.40 7.46
C GLY A 60 -1.24 -0.78 6.35
N LEU A 61 -1.07 -1.97 5.76
CA LEU A 61 -1.98 -2.48 4.74
C LEU A 61 -3.42 -2.66 5.28
N GLN A 62 -3.56 -3.27 6.47
CA GLN A 62 -4.88 -3.45 7.11
C GLN A 62 -5.57 -2.12 7.40
N GLN A 63 -4.82 -1.14 7.90
CA GLN A 63 -5.35 0.18 8.26
C GLN A 63 -5.70 1.00 7.01
N LEU A 64 -4.94 0.85 5.91
CA LEU A 64 -5.15 1.59 4.66
C LEU A 64 -6.60 1.47 4.18
N ARG A 65 -7.17 0.27 4.21
CA ARG A 65 -8.55 0.03 3.79
C ARG A 65 -9.55 0.90 4.56
N ALA A 66 -9.42 0.95 5.89
CA ALA A 66 -10.28 1.78 6.73
C ALA A 66 -10.07 3.28 6.47
N ASN A 67 -8.83 3.70 6.28
CA ASN A 67 -8.48 5.09 6.02
C ASN A 67 -8.99 5.56 4.65
N VAL A 68 -8.89 4.73 3.62
CA VAL A 68 -9.45 5.01 2.28
C VAL A 68 -10.97 5.14 2.36
N SER A 69 -11.64 4.25 3.08
CA SER A 69 -13.10 4.37 3.28
C SER A 69 -13.50 5.64 4.02
N LEU A 70 -12.72 6.07 5.03
CA LEU A 70 -12.94 7.33 5.73
C LEU A 70 -12.73 8.53 4.80
N PHE A 71 -11.62 8.54 4.06
CA PHE A 71 -11.25 9.60 3.12
C PHE A 71 -12.28 9.77 1.99
N ALA A 72 -12.77 8.67 1.44
CA ALA A 72 -13.84 8.66 0.43
C ALA A 72 -15.14 9.25 1.01
N ASN A 73 -15.55 8.81 2.20
CA ASN A 73 -16.75 9.33 2.87
C ASN A 73 -16.67 10.84 3.14
N GLN A 74 -15.51 11.36 3.52
CA GLN A 74 -15.30 12.81 3.72
C GLN A 74 -15.52 13.63 2.43
N ARG A 75 -15.45 13.00 1.26
CA ARG A 75 -15.71 13.59 -0.06
C ARG A 75 -17.11 13.28 -0.59
N GLY A 76 -17.97 12.67 0.22
CA GLY A 76 -19.29 12.22 -0.18
C GLY A 76 -19.27 11.01 -1.13
N ILE A 77 -18.16 10.28 -1.19
CA ILE A 77 -18.02 9.08 -2.02
C ILE A 77 -18.25 7.86 -1.13
N ALA A 78 -19.26 7.05 -1.48
CA ALA A 78 -19.55 5.83 -0.75
C ALA A 78 -18.51 4.74 -1.07
N SER A 79 -18.15 3.96 -0.04
CA SER A 79 -17.29 2.79 -0.22
C SER A 79 -17.79 1.60 0.59
N LYS A 80 -17.62 0.41 0.05
CA LYS A 80 -17.96 -0.86 0.71
C LYS A 80 -17.01 -1.98 0.29
N ARG A 81 -17.10 -3.14 0.93
CA ARG A 81 -16.37 -4.33 0.50
C ARG A 81 -16.78 -4.70 -0.93
N ALA A 82 -15.80 -4.92 -1.80
CA ALA A 82 -16.08 -5.49 -3.11
C ALA A 82 -16.51 -6.95 -2.96
N GLU A 83 -17.49 -7.38 -3.77
CA GLU A 83 -17.94 -8.77 -3.79
C GLU A 83 -16.97 -9.67 -4.56
N THR A 84 -16.14 -9.07 -5.42
CA THR A 84 -15.07 -9.74 -6.15
C THR A 84 -13.75 -9.68 -5.37
N PRO A 85 -12.98 -10.77 -5.31
CA PRO A 85 -11.64 -10.76 -4.77
C PRO A 85 -10.76 -9.71 -5.45
N SER A 86 -9.74 -9.22 -4.75
CA SER A 86 -8.75 -8.34 -5.37
C SER A 86 -8.04 -9.08 -6.51
N ASP A 87 -8.12 -8.51 -7.71
CA ASP A 87 -7.47 -9.05 -8.92
C ASP A 87 -6.08 -8.44 -9.12
N LEU A 88 -5.31 -8.24 -8.04
CA LEU A 88 -3.85 -8.04 -8.10
C LEU A 88 -3.15 -9.34 -8.54
N ARG A 89 -3.63 -9.96 -9.62
CA ARG A 89 -3.04 -11.11 -10.29
C ARG A 89 -1.91 -10.62 -11.17
N GLY A 90 -0.82 -10.20 -10.53
CA GLY A 90 0.40 -9.78 -11.20
C GLY A 90 1.62 -10.05 -10.33
N GLY A 91 2.36 -11.10 -10.66
CA GLY A 91 3.82 -11.19 -10.49
C GLY A 91 4.48 -11.02 -9.11
N HIS A 92 3.76 -10.87 -8.01
CA HIS A 92 4.40 -10.63 -6.73
C HIS A 92 4.65 -11.93 -5.98
N GLY A 93 5.93 -12.32 -5.90
CA GLY A 93 6.38 -13.60 -5.33
C GLY A 93 6.18 -13.75 -3.82
N THR A 94 6.96 -14.65 -3.22
CA THR A 94 6.85 -15.01 -1.79
C THR A 94 6.91 -13.80 -0.87
N GLY A 95 5.95 -13.68 0.06
CA GLY A 95 5.90 -12.60 1.05
C GLY A 95 5.11 -11.35 0.61
N TRP A 96 4.44 -11.40 -0.54
CA TRP A 96 3.43 -10.40 -0.91
C TRP A 96 2.10 -10.67 -0.20
N TYR A 97 1.50 -9.62 0.34
CA TYR A 97 0.20 -9.65 1.01
C TYR A 97 -0.75 -8.67 0.34
N GLN A 98 -2.03 -9.03 0.29
CA GLN A 98 -3.09 -8.22 -0.30
C GLN A 98 -4.28 -8.19 0.64
N GLU A 99 -4.97 -7.06 0.65
CA GLU A 99 -6.24 -6.91 1.36
C GLU A 99 -7.42 -7.17 0.42
N ASP A 100 -8.58 -7.42 1.02
CA ASP A 100 -9.83 -7.45 0.29
C ASP A 100 -10.03 -6.12 -0.47
N ALA A 101 -10.56 -6.21 -1.68
CA ALA A 101 -10.84 -5.03 -2.48
C ALA A 101 -11.99 -4.19 -1.89
N LEU A 102 -11.93 -2.88 -2.14
CA LEU A 102 -13.00 -1.93 -1.85
C LEU A 102 -13.71 -1.56 -3.15
N LEU A 103 -15.04 -1.54 -3.12
CA LEU A 103 -15.84 -0.90 -4.14
C LEU A 103 -16.03 0.57 -3.74
N ILE A 104 -15.62 1.47 -4.61
CA ILE A 104 -15.84 2.92 -4.55
C ILE A 104 -17.01 3.21 -5.48
N GLU A 105 -18.10 3.75 -4.96
CA GLU A 105 -19.35 3.93 -5.70
C GLU A 105 -19.46 5.35 -6.26
N ASP A 106 -19.82 5.44 -7.53
CA ASP A 106 -20.26 6.67 -8.20
C ASP A 106 -19.29 7.86 -8.05
N ALA A 107 -17.98 7.58 -8.19
CA ALA A 107 -16.90 8.55 -8.04
C ALA A 107 -16.53 9.20 -9.38
N SER A 108 -16.12 10.47 -9.32
CA SER A 108 -15.49 11.12 -10.48
C SER A 108 -14.05 10.63 -10.67
N LEU A 109 -13.50 10.76 -11.88
CA LEU A 109 -12.09 10.49 -12.16
C LEU A 109 -11.15 11.28 -11.23
N GLU A 110 -11.48 12.53 -10.93
CA GLU A 110 -10.72 13.36 -9.98
C GLU A 110 -10.75 12.77 -8.57
N GLY A 111 -11.94 12.38 -8.08
CA GLY A 111 -12.08 11.72 -6.78
C GLY A 111 -11.30 10.41 -6.68
N VAL A 112 -11.28 9.62 -7.76
CA VAL A 112 -10.49 8.39 -7.82
C VAL A 112 -8.98 8.66 -7.79
N ARG A 113 -8.50 9.71 -8.49
CA ARG A 113 -7.09 10.12 -8.43
C ARG A 113 -6.69 10.56 -7.04
N GLU A 114 -7.51 11.39 -6.40
CA GLU A 114 -7.28 11.83 -5.02
C GLU A 114 -7.22 10.63 -4.05
N ILE A 115 -8.09 9.63 -4.23
CA ILE A 115 -8.06 8.40 -3.43
C ILE A 115 -6.74 7.65 -3.64
N LEU A 116 -6.26 7.52 -4.88
CA LEU A 116 -5.00 6.81 -5.17
C LEU A 116 -3.79 7.53 -4.55
N GLU A 117 -3.70 8.85 -4.70
CA GLU A 117 -2.63 9.67 -4.15
C GLU A 117 -2.63 9.65 -2.62
N PHE A 118 -3.81 9.82 -2.01
CA PHE A 118 -3.98 9.68 -0.57
C PHE A 118 -3.53 8.31 -0.09
N SER A 119 -3.96 7.24 -0.78
CA SER A 119 -3.67 5.86 -0.38
C SER A 119 -2.17 5.57 -0.34
N ALA A 120 -1.41 6.04 -1.33
CA ALA A 120 0.04 5.84 -1.37
C ALA A 120 0.73 6.56 -0.20
N GLN A 121 0.33 7.80 0.08
CA GLN A 121 0.91 8.59 1.16
C GLN A 121 0.51 8.06 2.55
N ASP A 122 -0.75 7.69 2.73
CA ASP A 122 -1.30 7.18 3.98
C ASP A 122 -0.71 5.83 4.36
N LEU A 123 -0.54 4.92 3.39
CA LEU A 123 0.12 3.63 3.62
C LEU A 123 1.52 3.83 4.19
N VAL A 124 2.36 4.61 3.51
CA VAL A 124 3.74 4.84 3.93
C VAL A 124 3.79 5.57 5.26
N ARG A 125 2.97 6.61 5.44
CA ARG A 125 2.89 7.33 6.72
C ARG A 125 2.53 6.38 7.86
N THR A 126 1.54 5.51 7.67
CA THR A 126 1.09 4.57 8.70
C THR A 126 2.19 3.57 9.07
N VAL A 127 2.88 3.02 8.05
CA VAL A 127 4.00 2.09 8.27
C VAL A 127 5.15 2.79 9.02
N LEU A 128 5.56 3.97 8.56
CA LEU A 128 6.66 4.71 9.17
C LEU A 128 6.34 5.19 10.59
N THR A 129 5.10 5.60 10.85
CA THR A 129 4.62 5.93 12.21
C THR A 129 4.72 4.71 13.13
N ALA A 130 4.30 3.54 12.67
CA ALA A 130 4.43 2.29 13.43
C ALA A 130 5.90 1.89 13.69
N CYS A 131 6.83 2.39 12.87
CA CYS A 131 8.28 2.25 13.03
C CYS A 131 8.93 3.43 13.79
N GLN A 132 8.16 4.39 14.31
CA GLN A 132 8.66 5.60 14.97
C GLN A 132 9.55 6.46 14.05
N LEU A 133 9.21 6.54 12.78
CA LEU A 133 9.89 7.33 11.73
C LEU A 133 8.95 8.39 11.13
N GLU A 134 8.03 8.91 11.93
CA GLU A 134 6.99 9.84 11.49
C GLU A 134 7.54 11.14 10.90
N ASP A 135 8.67 11.64 11.41
CA ASP A 135 9.37 12.82 10.88
C ASP A 135 10.01 12.60 9.49
N ALA A 136 10.15 11.35 9.06
CA ALA A 136 10.77 11.01 7.77
C ALA A 136 9.78 11.07 6.60
N VAL A 137 8.47 11.16 6.85
CA VAL A 137 7.46 11.12 5.78
C VAL A 137 7.56 12.39 4.93
N PRO A 138 7.79 12.27 3.60
CA PRO A 138 7.96 13.42 2.73
C PRO A 138 6.68 14.25 2.67
N ALA A 139 6.86 15.58 2.64
CA ALA A 139 5.76 16.50 2.39
C ALA A 139 5.33 16.41 0.92
N GLY A 140 4.04 16.18 0.69
CA GLY A 140 3.45 16.05 -0.65
C GLY A 140 3.39 14.63 -1.21
N ALA A 141 2.81 14.50 -2.39
CA ALA A 141 2.67 13.23 -3.10
C ALA A 141 3.96 12.93 -3.88
N LEU A 142 4.56 11.76 -3.64
CA LEU A 142 5.68 11.25 -4.44
C LEU A 142 5.16 10.36 -5.56
N GLY A 143 5.79 10.43 -6.73
CA GLY A 143 5.59 9.42 -7.77
C GLY A 143 6.10 8.04 -7.35
N PRO A 144 5.69 6.94 -8.00
CA PRO A 144 6.08 5.59 -7.60
C PRO A 144 7.60 5.34 -7.54
N GLU A 145 8.36 5.90 -8.48
CA GLU A 145 9.83 5.79 -8.52
C GLU A 145 10.54 6.63 -7.44
N GLU A 146 9.98 7.79 -7.10
CA GLU A 146 10.49 8.62 -6.00
C GLU A 146 10.21 7.95 -4.66
N MET A 147 9.02 7.38 -4.50
CA MET A 147 8.64 6.60 -3.33
C MET A 147 9.50 5.35 -3.16
N GLN A 148 9.81 4.65 -4.26
CA GLN A 148 10.75 3.53 -4.26
C GLN A 148 12.09 3.95 -3.65
N ARG A 149 12.72 4.98 -4.22
CA ARG A 149 14.03 5.48 -3.77
C ARG A 149 13.99 5.97 -2.32
N PHE A 150 12.91 6.63 -1.94
CA PHE A 150 12.70 7.08 -0.56
C PHE A 150 12.66 5.90 0.41
N LEU A 151 11.83 4.88 0.16
CA LEU A 151 11.72 3.71 1.03
C LEU A 151 13.04 2.91 1.09
N GLU A 152 13.74 2.76 -0.03
CA GLU A 152 15.08 2.14 -0.05
C GLU A 152 16.08 2.89 0.84
N SER A 153 16.02 4.22 0.86
CA SER A 153 16.92 5.05 1.68
C SER A 153 16.73 4.90 3.19
N LEU A 154 15.57 4.39 3.63
CA LEU A 154 15.25 4.18 5.05
C LEU A 154 15.66 2.79 5.56
N GLY A 155 16.02 1.88 4.66
CA GLY A 155 16.37 0.51 5.00
C GLY A 155 17.73 0.42 5.70
N VAL A 156 17.85 -0.45 6.71
CA VAL A 156 19.14 -0.77 7.32
C VAL A 156 19.95 -1.65 6.35
N PRO A 157 21.15 -1.21 5.92
CA PRO A 157 22.02 -2.05 5.09
C PRO A 157 22.38 -3.34 5.82
N ASN A 158 22.45 -4.45 5.09
CA ASN A 158 22.81 -5.77 5.62
C ASN A 158 21.96 -6.22 6.81
N TYR A 159 20.68 -5.80 6.90
CA TYR A 159 19.80 -6.14 8.04
C TYR A 159 19.75 -7.65 8.33
N ARG A 160 19.87 -8.51 7.30
CA ARG A 160 19.90 -9.97 7.46
C ARG A 160 21.14 -10.51 8.17
N GLU A 161 22.26 -9.80 8.11
CA GLU A 161 23.51 -10.19 8.77
C GLU A 161 23.53 -9.74 10.24
N VAL A 162 22.88 -8.61 10.53
CA VAL A 162 22.81 -8.03 11.88
C VAL A 162 21.57 -8.46 12.67
N ALA A 163 20.57 -9.05 12.00
CA ALA A 163 19.36 -9.54 12.64
C ALA A 163 19.62 -10.79 13.49
N PRO A 164 19.09 -10.87 14.72
CA PRO A 164 19.17 -12.10 15.50
C PRO A 164 18.48 -13.26 14.75
N PRO A 165 18.93 -14.51 14.97
CA PRO A 165 18.31 -15.70 14.37
C PRO A 165 16.80 -15.74 14.62
N PRO A 166 15.98 -16.25 13.67
CA PRO A 166 16.35 -17.06 12.52
C PRO A 166 16.60 -16.28 11.21
N ILE A 167 16.63 -14.95 11.26
CA ILE A 167 16.82 -14.12 10.06
C ILE A 167 18.29 -14.16 9.59
N ALA A 168 19.24 -14.14 10.52
CA ALA A 168 20.62 -14.47 10.21
C ALA A 168 20.76 -15.94 9.84
N LYS A 169 21.45 -16.21 8.71
CA LYS A 169 21.94 -17.57 8.44
C LYS A 169 22.82 -17.98 9.63
N PRO A 170 22.62 -19.19 10.21
CA PRO A 170 23.55 -19.70 11.19
C PRO A 170 24.95 -19.65 10.58
N GLN A 171 25.91 -19.01 11.26
CA GLN A 171 27.32 -19.21 10.92
C GLN A 171 27.58 -20.71 11.11
N ALA A 172 27.96 -21.40 10.03
CA ALA A 172 28.41 -22.77 10.13
C ALA A 172 29.61 -22.75 11.10
N ALA A 173 29.49 -23.45 12.23
CA ALA A 173 30.62 -23.73 13.09
C ALA A 173 31.59 -24.61 12.27
N TRP A 174 32.81 -24.12 12.06
CA TRP A 174 33.91 -24.90 11.46
C TRP A 174 34.57 -25.74 12.55
#